data_AF-A0A8T4T180-F1
#
_entry.id   AF-A0A8T4T180-F1
#
_cell.length_a   1.000
_cell.length_b   1.000
_cell.length_c   1.000
_cell.angle_alpha   90.00
_cell.angle_beta   90.00
_cell.angle_gamma   90.00
#
_symmetry.space_group_name_H-M   'P 1'
#
loop_
_entity.id
_entity.type
_entity.pdbx_description
1 polymer ?
#
loop_
_entity_poly.entity_id
_entity_poly.type
_entity_poly.pdbx_seq_one_letter_code
_entity_poly.pdbx_strand_id
1 'polypeptide(L)'
;MEINEIQTRIIEIANNRAKKKGIEITPEISFIHLTEEFGELARQLSNKQMRPDLYDEENLKEEIIDIILECLILAKLFNTNLEQEFKKKIELLAKKHTPNP
;
A
#
# COMPACT_ATOMS: atom_id res chain seq x y z
N MET A 1 -9.30 -13.94 -1.03
CA MET A 1 -10.06 -12.81 -0.47
C MET A 1 -10.27 -11.82 -1.60
N GLU A 2 -11.48 -11.29 -1.69
CA GLU A 2 -11.78 -10.17 -2.58
C GLU A 2 -11.13 -8.89 -2.07
N ILE A 3 -10.76 -7.95 -2.96
CA ILE A 3 -10.08 -6.70 -2.58
C ILE A 3 -10.84 -5.91 -1.49
N ASN A 4 -12.17 -5.93 -1.56
CA ASN A 4 -13.05 -5.25 -0.61
C ASN A 4 -13.01 -5.92 0.79
N GLU A 5 -12.85 -7.24 0.83
CA GLU A 5 -12.68 -7.99 2.07
C GLU A 5 -11.33 -7.66 2.72
N ILE A 6 -10.26 -7.60 1.92
CA ILE A 6 -8.93 -7.20 2.37
C ILE A 6 -8.98 -5.79 2.96
N GLN A 7 -9.53 -4.82 2.23
CA GLN A 7 -9.63 -3.44 2.68
C GLN A 7 -10.40 -3.34 4.01
N THR A 8 -11.49 -4.09 4.16
CA THR A 8 -12.28 -4.09 5.41
C THR A 8 -11.46 -4.59 6.59
N ARG A 9 -10.80 -5.75 6.46
CA ARG A 9 -10.00 -6.33 7.55
C ARG A 9 -8.82 -5.43 7.94
N ILE A 10 -8.17 -4.81 6.96
CA ILE A 10 -7.04 -3.91 7.20
C ILE A 10 -7.48 -2.64 7.92
N ILE A 11 -8.63 -2.07 7.54
CA ILE A 11 -9.19 -0.89 8.22
C ILE A 11 -9.60 -1.23 9.66
N GLU A 12 -10.15 -2.41 9.92
CA GLU A 12 -10.43 -2.85 11.29
C GLU A 12 -9.14 -2.94 12.12
N ILE A 13 -8.08 -3.54 11.56
CA ILE A 13 -6.77 -3.63 12.24
C ILE A 13 -6.20 -2.24 12.49
N ALA A 14 -6.22 -1.36 11.49
CA ALA A 14 -5.71 0.00 11.60
C ALA A 14 -6.49 0.78 12.67
N ASN A 15 -7.83 0.73 12.66
CA ASN A 15 -8.66 1.40 13.65
C ASN A 15 -8.40 0.89 15.07
N ASN A 16 -8.19 -0.42 15.22
CA ASN A 16 -7.84 -1.01 16.51
C ASN A 16 -6.47 -0.51 17.01
N ARG A 17 -5.49 -0.37 16.11
CA ARG A 17 -4.17 0.20 16.44
C ARG A 17 -4.27 1.68 16.83
N ALA A 18 -5.00 2.47 16.05
CA ALA A 18 -5.20 3.89 16.28
C ALA A 18 -5.93 4.14 17.62
N LYS A 19 -7.01 3.42 17.88
CA LYS A 19 -7.77 3.46 19.14
C LYS A 19 -6.90 3.14 20.36
N LYS A 20 -6.01 2.14 20.27
CA LYS A 20 -5.07 1.80 21.34
C LYS A 20 -4.06 2.92 21.64
N LYS A 21 -3.70 3.71 20.63
CA LYS A 21 -2.78 4.85 20.75
C LYS A 21 -3.49 6.16 21.09
N GLY A 22 -4.83 6.18 21.14
CA GLY A 22 -5.61 7.41 21.32
C GLY A 22 -5.53 8.36 20.12
N ILE A 23 -5.27 7.82 18.94
CA ILE A 23 -5.10 8.56 17.67
C ILE A 23 -6.27 8.23 16.76
N GLU A 24 -6.69 9.20 15.94
CA GLU A 24 -7.64 8.99 14.85
C GLU A 24 -6.89 8.77 13.54
N ILE A 25 -7.41 7.89 12.67
CA ILE A 25 -6.82 7.72 11.34
C ILE A 25 -7.30 8.86 10.45
N THR A 26 -6.40 9.77 10.13
CA THR A 26 -6.64 10.84 9.16
C THR A 26 -5.89 10.56 7.86
N PRO A 27 -6.31 11.15 6.72
CA PRO A 27 -5.57 11.05 5.46
C PRO A 27 -4.10 11.48 5.60
N GLU A 28 -3.82 12.52 6.39
CA GLU A 28 -2.46 13.02 6.62
C GLU A 28 -1.61 12.00 7.37
N ILE A 29 -2.14 11.39 8.43
CA ILE A 29 -1.41 10.37 9.21
C ILE A 29 -1.13 9.13 8.36
N SER A 30 -2.11 8.65 7.59
CA SER A 30 -1.91 7.47 6.73
C SER A 30 -0.95 7.77 5.58
N PHE A 31 -0.92 9.00 5.05
CA PHE A 31 0.07 9.40 4.06
C PHE A 31 1.49 9.50 4.66
N ILE A 32 1.62 9.93 5.91
CA ILE A 32 2.89 9.92 6.64
C ILE A 32 3.39 8.48 6.76
N HIS A 33 2.58 7.56 7.27
CA HIS A 33 2.98 6.15 7.37
C HIS A 33 3.34 5.55 6.01
N LEU A 34 2.53 5.78 4.98
CA LEU A 34 2.87 5.35 3.62
C LEU A 34 4.27 5.82 3.18
N THR A 35 4.63 7.05 3.54
CA THR A 35 5.95 7.62 3.22
C THR A 35 7.07 6.97 4.04
N GLU A 36 6.80 6.61 5.30
CA GLU A 36 7.72 5.84 6.14
C GLU A 36 8.01 4.47 5.51
N GLU A 37 6.97 3.72 5.09
CA GLU A 37 7.12 2.41 4.43
C GLU A 37 7.91 2.51 3.11
N PHE A 38 7.74 3.60 2.35
CA PHE A 38 8.58 3.86 1.18
C PHE A 38 10.07 4.06 1.55
N GLY A 39 10.34 4.70 2.68
CA GLY A 39 11.70 4.87 3.21
C GLY A 39 12.33 3.54 3.63
N GLU A 40 11.54 2.68 4.27
CA GLU A 40 11.91 1.32 4.65
C GLU A 40 12.27 0.46 3.43
N LEU A 41 11.40 0.47 2.41
CA LEU A 41 11.64 -0.20 1.12
C LEU A 41 12.91 0.34 0.44
N ALA A 42 13.08 1.66 0.38
CA ALA A 42 14.26 2.28 -0.21
C ALA A 42 15.55 1.88 0.52
N ARG A 43 15.50 1.76 1.84
CA ARG A 43 16.61 1.27 2.68
C ARG A 43 17.00 -0.16 2.31
N GLN A 44 16.03 -1.07 2.16
CA GLN A 44 16.34 -2.46 1.77
C GLN A 44 16.93 -2.56 0.36
N LEU A 45 16.41 -1.80 -0.60
CA LEU A 45 16.96 -1.74 -1.96
C LEU A 45 18.39 -1.15 -1.97
N SER A 46 18.65 -0.13 -1.15
CA SER A 46 19.98 0.45 -0.98
C SER A 46 20.95 -0.55 -0.35
N ASN A 47 20.54 -1.23 0.73
CA ASN A 47 21.34 -2.24 1.40
C ASN A 47 21.77 -3.36 0.46
N LYS A 48 20.86 -3.82 -0.42
CA LYS A 48 21.17 -4.85 -1.42
C LYS A 48 22.41 -4.54 -2.27
N GLN A 49 22.69 -3.26 -2.51
CA GLN A 49 23.85 -2.82 -3.31
C GLN A 49 25.02 -2.34 -2.45
N MET A 50 24.74 -1.56 -1.40
CA MET A 50 25.76 -0.80 -0.66
C MET A 50 26.18 -1.48 0.64
N ARG A 51 25.27 -2.21 1.28
CA ARG A 51 25.45 -2.87 2.59
C ARG A 51 24.77 -4.24 2.60
N PRO A 52 25.28 -5.23 1.83
CA PRO A 52 24.63 -6.53 1.71
C PRO A 52 24.52 -7.29 3.04
N ASP A 53 25.36 -6.95 4.01
CA ASP A 53 25.30 -7.42 5.41
C ASP A 53 24.02 -6.99 6.15
N LEU A 54 23.37 -5.93 5.69
CA LEU A 54 22.13 -5.38 6.24
C LEU A 54 20.91 -5.60 5.33
N TYR A 55 21.08 -6.29 4.19
CA TYR A 55 19.98 -6.61 3.30
C TYR A 55 19.19 -7.79 3.84
N ASP A 56 17.88 -7.62 3.90
CA ASP A 56 16.95 -8.68 4.26
C ASP A 56 15.85 -8.76 3.19
N GLU A 57 15.82 -9.88 2.47
CA GLU A 57 14.83 -10.11 1.41
C GLU A 57 13.41 -10.31 1.96
N GLU A 58 13.26 -10.91 3.14
CA GLU A 58 11.95 -11.08 3.76
C GLU A 58 11.44 -9.73 4.24
N ASN A 59 12.30 -8.92 4.88
CA ASN A 59 11.94 -7.55 5.23
C ASN A 59 11.57 -6.74 3.98
N LEU A 60 12.30 -6.86 2.87
CA LEU A 60 11.95 -6.20 1.60
C LEU A 60 10.52 -6.56 1.14
N LYS A 61 10.15 -7.84 1.23
CA LYS A 61 8.80 -8.30 0.88
C LYS A 61 7.75 -7.73 1.83
N GLU A 62 8.06 -7.65 3.12
CA GLU A 62 7.20 -7.03 4.14
C GLU A 62 6.95 -5.56 3.82
N GLU A 63 7.99 -4.75 3.55
CA GLU A 63 7.82 -3.32 3.23
C GLU A 63 6.95 -3.08 1.99
N ILE A 64 7.07 -3.95 0.98
CA ILE A 64 6.21 -3.88 -0.23
C ILE A 64 4.74 -4.10 0.16
N ILE A 65 4.48 -5.06 1.05
CA ILE A 65 3.12 -5.35 1.50
C ILE A 65 2.60 -4.20 2.36
N ASP A 66 3.41 -3.65 3.27
CA ASP A 66 2.99 -2.52 4.12
C ASP A 66 2.62 -1.28 3.29
N ILE A 67 3.37 -0.97 2.23
CA ILE A 67 2.99 0.07 1.24
C ILE A 67 1.61 -0.21 0.62
N ILE A 68 1.35 -1.46 0.22
CA ILE A 68 0.06 -1.85 -0.37
C ILE A 68 -1.06 -1.66 0.66
N LEU A 69 -0.83 -2.07 1.90
CA LEU A 69 -1.82 -1.95 2.98
C LEU A 69 -2.15 -0.49 3.29
N GLU A 70 -1.16 0.39 3.39
CA GLU A 70 -1.38 1.83 3.59
C GLU A 70 -2.11 2.47 2.39
N CYS A 71 -1.83 2.04 1.15
CA CYS A 71 -2.62 2.46 -0.02
C CYS A 71 -4.10 2.05 0.11
N LEU A 72 -4.39 0.85 0.62
CA LEU A 72 -5.77 0.40 0.84
C LEU A 72 -6.48 1.23 1.92
N ILE A 73 -5.75 1.64 2.96
CA ILE A 73 -6.25 2.50 4.02
C ILE A 73 -6.60 3.88 3.46
N LEU A 74 -5.67 4.52 2.74
CA LEU A 74 -5.92 5.80 2.08
C LEU A 74 -7.10 5.72 1.11
N ALA A 75 -7.16 4.67 0.28
CA ALA A 75 -8.29 4.47 -0.63
C ALA A 75 -9.63 4.45 0.11
N LYS A 76 -9.69 3.82 1.30
CA LYS A 76 -10.90 3.82 2.12
C LYS A 76 -11.23 5.21 2.67
N LEU A 77 -10.24 5.95 3.17
CA LEU A 77 -10.42 7.30 3.71
C LEU A 77 -10.99 8.27 2.65
N PHE A 78 -10.63 8.06 1.38
CA PHE A 78 -11.18 8.80 0.24
C PHE A 78 -12.44 8.16 -0.39
N ASN A 79 -13.05 7.17 0.27
CA ASN A 79 -14.24 6.45 -0.23
C ASN A 79 -14.08 5.88 -1.65
N THR A 80 -12.89 5.40 -1.99
CA THR A 80 -12.58 4.84 -3.31
C THR A 80 -13.16 3.43 -3.45
N ASN A 81 -13.96 3.21 -4.50
CA ASN A 81 -14.38 1.87 -4.90
C ASN A 81 -13.24 1.21 -5.71
N LEU A 82 -12.39 0.46 -5.01
CA LEU A 82 -11.19 -0.15 -5.59
C LEU A 82 -11.50 -1.08 -6.77
N GLU A 83 -12.55 -1.88 -6.68
CA GLU A 83 -12.94 -2.80 -7.75
C GLU A 83 -13.28 -2.05 -9.05
N GLN A 84 -14.10 -1.00 -8.92
CA GLN A 84 -14.47 -0.15 -10.06
C GLN A 84 -13.25 0.59 -10.62
N GLU A 85 -12.40 1.17 -9.77
CA GLU A 85 -11.22 1.92 -10.20
C GLU A 85 -10.16 1.03 -10.83
N PHE A 86 -9.95 -0.19 -10.31
CA PHE A 86 -9.07 -1.16 -10.96
C PHE A 86 -9.59 -1.58 -12.33
N LYS A 87 -10.89 -1.88 -12.44
CA LYS A 87 -11.51 -2.21 -13.73
C LYS A 87 -11.29 -1.09 -14.75
N LYS A 88 -11.60 0.16 -14.39
CA LYS A 88 -11.35 1.34 -15.25
C LYS A 88 -9.90 1.44 -15.67
N LYS A 89 -8.96 1.28 -14.73
CA LYS A 89 -7.52 1.40 -14.99
C LYS A 89 -7.02 0.32 -15.94
N ILE A 90 -7.45 -0.94 -15.74
CA ILE A 90 -7.09 -2.08 -16.58
C ILE A 90 -7.61 -1.89 -18.01
N GLU A 91 -8.89 -1.49 -18.16
CA GLU A 91 -9.49 -1.21 -19.47
C GLU A 91 -8.73 -0.09 -20.22
N LEU A 92 -8.32 0.96 -19.51
CA LEU A 92 -7.51 2.04 -20.09
C LEU A 92 -6.12 1.57 -20.52
N LEU A 93 -5.47 0.71 -19.72
CA LEU A 93 -4.15 0.17 -20.05
C LEU A 93 -4.21 -0.77 -21.26
N ALA A 94 -5.24 -1.62 -21.33
CA ALA A 94 -5.48 -2.51 -22.47
C ALA A 94 -5.65 -1.72 -23.78
N LYS A 95 -6.45 -0.63 -23.76
CA LYS A 95 -6.63 0.25 -24.93
C LYS A 95 -5.36 0.94 -25.41
N LYS A 96 -4.42 1.22 -24.49
CA LYS A 96 -3.12 1.84 -24.83
C LYS A 96 -2.11 0.87 -25.44
N HIS A 97 -2.30 -0.44 -25.25
CA HIS A 97 -1.36 -1.47 -25.68
C HIS A 97 -1.93 -2.43 -26.74
N THR A 98 -3.16 -2.19 -27.23
CA THR A 98 -3.62 -2.81 -28.49
C THR A 98 -2.80 -2.25 -29.65
N PRO A 99 -2.02 -3.09 -30.36
CA PRO A 99 -1.36 -2.65 -31.60
C PRO A 99 -2.45 -2.21 -32.58
N ASN A 100 -2.28 -1.06 -33.24
CA ASN A 100 -3.09 -0.77 -34.43
C ASN A 100 -2.88 -1.90 -35.45
N PRO A 101 -3.94 -2.34 -36.15
CA PRO A 101 -3.82 -3.34 -37.21
C PRO A 101 -2.90 -2.88 -38.34
#